data_AF-A0A4Q2KBM7-F1
#
_entry.id   AF-A0A4Q2KBM7-F1
#
_cell.length_a   1.000
_cell.length_b   1.000
_cell.length_c   1.000
_cell.angle_alpha   90.00
_cell.angle_beta   90.00
_cell.angle_gamma   90.00
#
_symmetry.space_group_name_H-M   'P 1'
#
loop_
_entity.id
_entity.type
_entity.pdbx_description
1 polymer ?
#
loop_
_entity_poly.entity_id
_entity_poly.type
_entity_poly.pdbx_seq_one_letter_code
_entity_poly.pdbx_strand_id
1 'polypeptide(L)'
;METYLSETIGKPVVLISGEVAGYVIGARLSKKLDAVRALVCADEDEEEFILPAASIRASGDGGVMIRGLGGKPPKETVPAPVGMRVLSEQGDLLGIVQDFVCEGKIVRSVLLSSGETCPPEKIHGVGECLILGDAPKKTAAKKLSAPLSETPETVGKSEETCEKEVAASAQAGSNLLTGKRVPRDISDVRGNVIIRKGSVITPEVLKSAIFHNKLFELTVTVLNAD
;
A
#
# COMPACT_ATOMS: atom_id res chain seq x y z
N MET A 1 18.49 14.99 -8.21
CA MET A 1 18.26 14.16 -9.40
C MET A 1 16.95 13.43 -9.16
N GLU A 2 16.04 13.52 -10.13
CA GLU A 2 14.76 12.81 -10.06
C GLU A 2 14.95 11.39 -10.55
N THR A 3 14.30 10.45 -9.88
CA THR A 3 14.38 9.01 -10.14
C THR A 3 13.02 8.38 -9.92
N TYR A 4 12.69 7.34 -10.67
CA TYR A 4 11.48 6.58 -10.41
C TYR A 4 11.68 5.59 -9.27
N LEU A 5 10.63 5.33 -8.49
CA LEU A 5 10.70 4.37 -7.40
C LEU A 5 10.93 2.95 -7.92
N SER A 6 10.32 2.60 -9.06
CA SER A 6 10.52 1.32 -9.73
C SER A 6 11.98 1.03 -10.07
N GLU A 7 12.77 2.05 -10.40
CA GLU A 7 14.21 1.90 -10.66
C GLU A 7 14.98 1.42 -9.44
N THR A 8 14.43 1.58 -8.23
CA THR A 8 15.07 1.07 -7.00
C THR A 8 14.70 -0.39 -6.73
N ILE A 9 13.59 -0.88 -7.29
CA ILE A 9 13.13 -2.25 -7.08
C ILE A 9 14.02 -3.23 -7.85
N GLY A 10 14.34 -4.36 -7.24
CA GLY A 10 15.27 -5.36 -7.75
C GLY A 10 16.75 -5.00 -7.58
N LYS A 11 17.07 -3.77 -7.15
CA LYS A 11 18.46 -3.36 -6.95
C LYS A 11 19.06 -4.00 -5.69
N PRO A 12 20.37 -4.33 -5.70
CA PRO A 12 21.03 -4.91 -4.55
C PRO A 12 21.16 -3.89 -3.42
N VAL A 13 21.06 -4.37 -2.19
CA VAL A 13 21.35 -3.61 -0.97
C VAL A 13 22.76 -4.00 -0.51
N VAL A 14 23.67 -3.03 -0.45
CA VAL A 14 25.09 -3.29 -0.20
C VAL A 14 25.54 -2.49 1.03
N LEU A 15 26.22 -3.15 1.96
CA LEU A 15 26.87 -2.47 3.08
C LEU A 15 28.07 -1.66 2.59
N ILE A 16 28.46 -0.63 3.33
CA ILE A 16 29.67 0.13 3.05
C ILE A 16 30.96 -0.73 3.09
N SER A 17 30.90 -1.91 3.70
CA SER A 17 31.96 -2.93 3.66
C SER A 17 32.07 -3.63 2.30
N GLY A 18 31.07 -3.51 1.42
CA GLY A 18 30.98 -4.21 0.12
C GLY A 18 30.17 -5.50 0.16
N GLU A 19 29.73 -5.94 1.33
CA GLU A 19 28.88 -7.13 1.49
C GLU A 19 27.45 -6.85 0.99
N VAL A 20 26.85 -7.81 0.29
CA VAL A 20 25.47 -7.73 -0.18
C VAL A 20 24.56 -8.22 0.94
N ALA A 21 23.66 -7.36 1.40
CA ALA A 21 22.68 -7.69 2.44
C ALA A 21 21.38 -8.30 1.87
N GLY A 22 21.17 -8.20 0.56
CA GLY A 22 19.93 -8.60 -0.09
C GLY A 22 19.59 -7.71 -1.28
N TYR A 23 18.31 -7.62 -1.62
CA TYR A 23 17.79 -6.81 -2.72
C TYR A 23 16.45 -6.17 -2.36
N VAL A 24 16.11 -5.08 -3.04
CA VAL A 24 14.87 -4.33 -2.78
C VAL A 24 13.70 -5.01 -3.49
N ILE A 25 12.62 -5.29 -2.76
CA ILE A 25 11.38 -5.86 -3.32
C ILE A 25 10.21 -4.86 -3.31
N GLY A 26 10.32 -3.80 -2.51
CA GLY A 26 9.26 -2.81 -2.39
C GLY A 26 9.68 -1.58 -1.62
N ALA A 27 8.72 -0.69 -1.40
CA ALA A 27 8.93 0.51 -0.62
C ALA A 27 7.73 0.85 0.26
N ARG A 28 8.02 1.53 1.35
CA ARG A 28 7.03 2.07 2.28
C ARG A 28 7.11 3.58 2.29
N LEU A 29 5.97 4.20 2.01
CA LEU A 29 5.80 5.65 1.93
C LEU A 29 5.16 6.17 3.21
N SER A 30 5.24 7.48 3.43
CA SER A 30 4.43 8.15 4.45
C SER A 30 2.93 7.99 4.14
N LYS A 31 2.05 8.14 5.15
CA LYS A 31 0.60 8.16 4.94
C LYS A 31 0.11 9.20 3.92
N LYS A 32 0.89 10.27 3.72
CA LYS A 32 0.59 11.34 2.76
C LYS A 32 1.22 11.11 1.38
N LEU A 33 1.97 10.02 1.21
CA LEU A 33 2.70 9.69 -0.01
C LEU A 33 3.68 10.79 -0.45
N ASP A 34 4.23 11.55 0.51
CA ASP A 34 5.16 12.67 0.27
C ASP A 34 6.63 12.30 0.51
N ALA A 35 6.91 11.12 1.08
CA ALA A 35 8.26 10.68 1.40
C ALA A 35 8.38 9.15 1.43
N VAL A 36 9.51 8.64 0.93
CA VAL A 36 9.96 7.26 1.11
C VAL A 36 10.52 7.12 2.53
N ARG A 37 9.89 6.27 3.33
CA ARG A 37 10.24 6.08 4.75
C ARG A 37 11.06 4.84 5.00
N ALA A 38 10.84 3.79 4.20
CA ALA A 38 11.65 2.59 4.21
C ALA A 38 11.58 1.88 2.86
N LEU A 39 12.56 1.02 2.62
CA LEU A 39 12.51 0.00 1.58
C LEU A 39 12.14 -1.34 2.23
N VAL A 40 11.43 -2.17 1.49
CA VAL A 40 11.21 -3.57 1.84
C VAL A 40 12.22 -4.36 1.01
N CYS A 41 13.00 -5.18 1.68
CA CYS A 41 14.10 -5.94 1.07
C CYS A 41 13.95 -7.41 1.43
N ALA A 42 14.55 -8.28 0.63
CA ALA A 42 14.71 -9.69 0.93
C ALA A 42 16.20 -10.03 0.93
N ASP A 43 16.63 -10.91 1.84
CA ASP A 43 17.99 -11.44 1.85
C ASP A 43 18.14 -12.64 0.91
N GLU A 44 19.26 -13.35 1.00
CA GLU A 44 19.55 -14.52 0.14
C GLU A 44 18.61 -15.70 0.40
N ASP A 45 18.03 -15.80 1.61
CA ASP A 45 17.09 -16.83 2.02
C ASP A 45 15.62 -16.44 1.76
N GLU A 46 15.40 -15.35 1.01
CA GLU A 46 14.09 -14.74 0.73
C GLU A 46 13.37 -14.23 2.00
N GLU A 47 14.08 -14.03 3.12
CA GLU A 47 13.47 -13.46 4.32
C GLU A 47 13.30 -11.95 4.18
N GLU A 48 12.06 -11.48 4.36
CA GLU A 48 11.73 -10.06 4.24
C GLU A 48 12.20 -9.25 5.45
N PHE A 49 12.91 -8.15 5.19
CA PHE A 49 13.28 -7.17 6.21
C PHE A 49 12.98 -5.73 5.76
N ILE A 50 12.73 -4.86 6.74
CA ILE A 50 12.45 -3.45 6.51
C ILE A 50 13.73 -2.65 6.70
N LEU A 51 14.16 -1.95 5.65
CA LEU A 51 15.31 -1.05 5.67
C LEU A 51 14.84 0.41 5.81
N PRO A 52 15.02 1.07 6.97
CA PRO A 52 14.62 2.45 7.15
C PRO A 52 15.39 3.39 6.21
N ALA A 53 14.71 4.40 5.66
CA ALA A 53 15.35 5.37 4.78
C ALA A 53 16.48 6.14 5.47
N ALA A 54 16.49 6.23 6.81
CA ALA A 54 17.58 6.82 7.58
C ALA A 54 18.91 6.05 7.45
N SER A 55 18.87 4.75 7.19
CA SER A 55 20.03 3.87 7.06
C SER A 55 20.63 3.89 5.65
N ILE A 56 19.89 4.43 4.67
CA ILE A 56 20.33 4.60 3.28
C ILE A 56 21.27 5.81 3.17
N ARG A 57 22.50 5.53 2.72
CA ARG A 57 23.54 6.53 2.43
C ARG A 57 23.48 7.04 1.00
N ALA A 58 23.27 6.14 0.05
CA ALA A 58 23.14 6.46 -1.36
C ALA A 58 22.23 5.45 -2.05
N SER A 59 21.60 5.87 -3.14
CA SER A 59 20.83 5.02 -4.06
C SER A 59 21.15 5.47 -5.48
N GLY A 60 21.29 4.53 -6.40
CA GLY A 60 21.59 4.79 -7.81
C GLY A 60 21.50 3.51 -8.63
N ASP A 61 22.07 3.50 -9.83
CA ASP A 61 21.98 2.34 -10.74
C ASP A 61 22.67 1.08 -10.21
N GLY A 62 23.76 1.25 -9.48
CA GLY A 62 24.52 0.13 -8.90
C GLY A 62 23.93 -0.48 -7.64
N GLY A 63 22.87 0.09 -7.04
CA GLY A 63 22.30 -0.42 -5.80
C GLY A 63 21.94 0.63 -4.75
N VAL A 64 21.48 0.13 -3.60
CA VAL A 64 21.22 0.91 -2.39
C VAL A 64 22.35 0.65 -1.40
N MET A 65 23.11 1.70 -1.07
CA MET A 65 24.23 1.59 -0.13
C MET A 65 23.80 1.95 1.29
N ILE A 66 24.10 1.07 2.25
CA ILE A 66 23.75 1.22 3.66
C ILE A 66 24.99 1.13 4.56
N ARG A 67 24.93 1.72 5.76
CA ARG A 67 25.97 1.50 6.78
C ARG A 67 25.78 0.17 7.53
N GLY A 68 24.53 -0.28 7.62
CA GLY A 68 24.13 -1.51 8.28
C GLY A 68 22.60 -1.59 8.35
N LEU A 69 22.11 -2.76 8.72
CA LEU A 69 20.67 -3.08 8.80
C LEU A 69 19.97 -2.46 10.02
N GLY A 70 20.73 -1.86 10.93
CA GLY A 70 20.19 -1.23 12.13
C GLY A 70 19.29 -0.04 11.83
N GLY A 71 18.24 0.11 12.63
CA GLY A 71 17.33 1.25 12.60
C GLY A 71 15.94 0.86 13.10
N LYS A 72 15.26 1.79 13.77
CA LYS A 72 13.88 1.55 14.17
C LYS A 72 12.98 1.61 12.94
N PRO A 73 12.09 0.64 12.70
CA PRO A 73 11.16 0.71 11.59
C PRO A 73 10.30 1.98 11.74
N PRO A 74 10.07 2.72 10.65
CA PRO A 74 9.28 3.93 10.70
C PRO A 74 7.83 3.60 11.10
N LYS A 75 7.26 4.45 11.97
CA LYS A 75 5.84 4.39 12.31
C LYS A 75 5.02 5.04 11.19
N GLU A 76 3.76 4.65 11.09
CA GLU A 76 2.78 5.31 10.21
C GLU A 76 3.19 5.36 8.72
N THR A 77 3.59 4.20 8.20
CA THR A 77 3.89 4.03 6.78
C THR A 77 2.83 3.18 6.10
N VAL A 78 2.66 3.39 4.81
CA VAL A 78 1.86 2.53 3.94
C VAL A 78 2.75 1.90 2.87
N PRO A 79 2.46 0.68 2.39
CA PRO A 79 3.10 0.14 1.18
C PRO A 79 2.90 1.11 0.01
N ALA A 80 3.86 1.21 -0.90
CA ALA A 80 3.70 2.00 -2.11
C ALA A 80 2.53 1.45 -2.94
N PRO A 81 1.45 2.24 -3.17
CA PRO A 81 0.23 1.74 -3.79
C PRO A 81 0.35 1.65 -5.33
N VAL A 82 1.44 1.08 -5.84
CA VAL A 82 1.62 0.83 -7.28
C VAL A 82 0.56 -0.17 -7.77
N GLY A 83 -0.04 0.09 -8.93
CA GLY A 83 -1.14 -0.71 -9.48
C GLY A 83 -2.52 -0.38 -8.91
N MET A 84 -2.62 0.54 -7.95
CA MET A 84 -3.89 0.93 -7.35
C MET A 84 -4.69 1.86 -8.27
N ARG A 85 -6.01 1.71 -8.29
CA ARG A 85 -6.91 2.61 -9.02
C ARG A 85 -6.91 3.99 -8.39
N VAL A 86 -6.90 5.02 -9.23
CA VAL A 86 -6.99 6.41 -8.84
C VAL A 86 -8.35 6.96 -9.23
N LEU A 87 -9.11 7.42 -8.25
CA LEU A 87 -10.45 7.96 -8.43
C LEU A 87 -10.49 9.45 -8.10
N SER A 88 -11.42 10.17 -8.72
CA SER A 88 -11.82 11.51 -8.28
C SER A 88 -12.64 11.43 -6.98
N GLU A 89 -12.88 12.57 -6.32
CA GLU A 89 -13.82 12.64 -5.19
C GLU A 89 -15.27 12.27 -5.58
N GLN A 90 -15.61 12.42 -6.86
CA GLN A 90 -16.90 12.07 -7.43
C GLN A 90 -16.99 10.57 -7.79
N GLY A 91 -15.88 9.84 -7.71
CA GLY A 91 -15.80 8.40 -7.98
C GLY A 91 -15.42 8.02 -9.41
N ASP A 92 -15.06 8.98 -10.26
CA ASP A 92 -14.63 8.73 -11.63
C ASP A 92 -13.24 8.10 -11.67
N LEU A 93 -13.03 7.12 -12.54
CA LEU A 93 -11.72 6.50 -12.72
C LEU A 93 -10.79 7.43 -13.51
N LEU A 94 -9.79 7.97 -12.83
CA LEU A 94 -8.76 8.82 -13.43
C LEU A 94 -7.60 8.00 -14.01
N GLY A 95 -7.33 6.82 -13.45
CA GLY A 95 -6.30 5.92 -13.95
C GLY A 95 -5.83 4.92 -12.91
N ILE A 96 -4.58 4.47 -13.07
CA ILE A 96 -3.89 3.54 -12.16
C ILE A 96 -2.55 4.16 -11.77
N VAL A 97 -2.12 4.00 -10.52
CA VAL A 97 -0.78 4.39 -10.07
C VAL A 97 0.25 3.53 -10.80
N GLN A 98 1.06 4.15 -11.64
CA GLN A 98 2.11 3.48 -12.39
C GLN A 98 3.45 3.54 -11.68
N ASP A 99 3.82 4.70 -11.13
CA ASP A 99 5.08 4.88 -10.42
C ASP A 99 5.07 6.12 -9.50
N PHE A 100 6.16 6.34 -8.78
CA PHE A 100 6.43 7.52 -7.97
C PHE A 100 7.70 8.21 -8.43
N VAL A 101 7.60 9.49 -8.77
CA VAL A 101 8.75 10.34 -9.05
C VAL A 101 9.33 10.80 -7.73
N CYS A 102 10.57 10.43 -7.47
CA CYS A 102 11.27 10.70 -6.23
C CYS A 102 12.45 11.64 -6.47
N GLU A 103 12.69 12.53 -5.52
CA GLU A 103 13.94 13.28 -5.40
C GLU A 103 14.64 12.81 -4.11
N GLY A 104 15.51 11.82 -4.25
CA GLY A 104 16.08 11.10 -3.11
C GLY A 104 15.00 10.39 -2.30
N LYS A 105 14.72 10.88 -1.09
CA LYS A 105 13.73 10.31 -0.16
C LYS A 105 12.37 11.01 -0.23
N ILE A 106 12.26 12.09 -0.99
CA ILE A 106 11.04 12.90 -1.11
C ILE A 106 10.28 12.40 -2.34
N VAL A 107 8.97 12.18 -2.20
CA VAL A 107 8.10 11.87 -3.34
C VAL A 107 7.57 13.18 -3.89
N ARG A 108 7.88 13.48 -5.16
CA ARG A 108 7.47 14.72 -5.83
C ARG A 108 6.10 14.59 -6.46
N SER A 109 5.84 13.46 -7.11
CA SER A 109 4.56 13.19 -7.76
C SER A 109 4.32 11.71 -7.94
N VAL A 110 3.06 11.35 -8.10
CA VAL A 110 2.61 10.02 -8.49
C VAL A 110 2.34 10.05 -9.99
N LEU A 111 2.91 9.10 -10.72
CA LEU A 111 2.68 8.91 -12.15
C LEU A 111 1.47 8.00 -12.35
N LEU A 112 0.54 8.43 -13.18
CA LEU A 112 -0.65 7.66 -13.54
C LEU A 112 -0.46 6.95 -14.89
N SER A 113 -1.24 5.89 -15.10
CA SER A 113 -1.31 5.17 -16.38
C SER A 113 -1.76 6.04 -17.57
N SER A 114 -2.40 7.19 -17.31
CA SER A 114 -2.73 8.18 -18.34
C SER A 114 -1.51 8.98 -18.83
N GLY A 115 -0.36 8.85 -18.16
CA GLY A 115 0.83 9.68 -18.36
C GLY A 115 0.82 10.98 -17.56
N GLU A 116 -0.28 11.29 -16.87
CA GLU A 116 -0.37 12.45 -15.99
C GLU A 116 0.37 12.22 -14.68
N THR A 117 0.94 13.29 -14.13
CA THR A 117 1.57 13.29 -12.81
C THR A 117 0.75 14.12 -11.83
N CYS A 118 0.48 13.59 -10.64
CA CYS A 118 -0.22 14.31 -9.58
C CYS A 118 0.66 14.50 -8.34
N PRO A 119 0.71 15.71 -7.75
CA PRO A 119 1.46 15.93 -6.53
C PRO A 119 0.76 15.30 -5.31
N PRO A 120 1.50 14.87 -4.27
CA PRO A 120 0.93 14.26 -3.07
C PRO A 120 -0.12 15.10 -2.35
N GLU A 121 -0.08 16.43 -2.50
CA GLU A 121 -1.02 17.39 -1.89
C GLU A 121 -2.47 17.26 -2.41
N LYS A 122 -2.64 16.72 -3.62
CA LYS A 122 -3.95 16.41 -4.20
C LYS A 122 -4.51 15.07 -3.72
N ILE A 123 -3.73 14.29 -2.99
CA ILE A 123 -4.14 12.96 -2.51
C ILE A 123 -4.93 13.13 -1.21
N HIS A 124 -6.22 12.85 -1.27
CA HIS A 124 -7.12 13.01 -0.15
C HIS A 124 -7.24 11.75 0.69
N GLY A 125 -7.07 10.57 0.09
CA GLY A 125 -7.17 9.30 0.79
C GLY A 125 -6.41 8.18 0.07
N VAL A 126 -5.93 7.22 0.86
CA VAL A 126 -5.29 5.99 0.39
C VAL A 126 -5.95 4.83 1.15
N GLY A 127 -6.63 3.96 0.42
CA GLY A 127 -7.31 2.77 0.94
C GLY A 127 -7.24 1.65 -0.08
N GLU A 128 -8.39 1.14 -0.52
CA GLU A 128 -8.47 0.23 -1.67
C GLU A 128 -8.24 0.94 -3.01
N CYS A 129 -8.46 2.25 -3.02
CA CYS A 129 -8.16 3.16 -4.12
C CYS A 129 -7.48 4.43 -3.58
N LEU A 130 -6.85 5.16 -4.49
CA LEU A 130 -6.24 6.47 -4.21
C LEU A 130 -7.22 7.55 -4.67
N ILE A 131 -7.61 8.45 -3.78
CA ILE A 131 -8.60 9.50 -4.07
C ILE A 131 -7.87 10.82 -4.31
N LEU A 132 -8.08 11.42 -5.48
CA LEU A 132 -7.62 12.76 -5.82
C LEU A 132 -8.75 13.78 -5.63
N GLY A 133 -8.46 14.87 -4.91
CA GLY A 133 -9.38 15.99 -4.80
C GLY A 133 -9.06 17.12 -5.77
N ASP A 134 -10.11 17.84 -6.16
CA ASP A 134 -10.03 18.97 -7.10
C ASP A 134 -9.28 20.18 -6.54
N ALA A 135 -9.22 20.29 -5.20
CA ALA A 135 -8.49 21.33 -4.50
C ALA A 135 -7.34 20.73 -3.67
N PRO A 136 -6.17 21.41 -3.59
CA PRO A 136 -5.12 21.03 -2.65
C PRO A 136 -5.72 21.05 -1.25
N LYS A 137 -5.49 19.97 -0.47
CA LYS A 137 -5.86 19.98 0.95
C LYS A 137 -5.11 21.13 1.62
N LYS A 138 -5.81 22.24 1.86
CA LYS A 138 -5.38 23.23 2.84
C LYS A 138 -5.48 22.55 4.21
N THR A 139 -4.45 21.80 4.60
CA THR A 139 -4.20 21.59 6.02
C THR A 139 -3.86 22.95 6.59
N ALA A 140 -4.88 23.64 7.10
CA ALA A 140 -4.70 24.77 7.97
C ALA A 140 -3.90 24.26 9.17
N ALA A 141 -2.59 24.54 9.18
CA ALA A 141 -1.78 24.41 10.36
C ALA A 141 -2.35 25.39 11.39
N LYS A 142 -3.19 24.89 12.29
CA LYS A 142 -3.60 25.64 13.46
C LYS A 142 -2.34 25.82 14.30
N LYS A 143 -1.67 26.95 14.13
CA LYS A 143 -0.67 27.48 15.07
C LYS A 143 -1.37 27.61 16.42
N LEU A 144 -1.29 26.57 17.23
CA LEU A 144 -1.50 26.68 18.66
C LEU A 144 -0.18 27.17 19.23
N SER A 145 -0.08 28.49 19.33
CA SER A 145 0.89 29.15 20.21
C SER A 145 0.67 28.66 21.64
N ALA A 146 1.73 28.12 22.23
CA ALA A 146 1.81 27.84 23.66
C ALA A 146 1.54 29.10 24.49
N PRO A 147 1.08 28.92 25.74
CA PRO A 147 1.99 29.26 26.83
C PRO A 147 2.09 28.16 27.91
N LEU A 148 3.27 28.14 28.56
CA LEU A 148 3.59 27.44 29.80
C LEU A 148 2.65 27.88 30.95
N SER A 149 2.22 26.96 31.83
CA SER A 149 2.80 26.79 33.18
C SER A 149 2.06 25.71 33.99
N GLU A 150 2.82 25.10 34.91
CA GLU A 150 2.43 24.50 36.20
C GLU A 150 1.71 23.12 36.30
N THR A 151 2.51 22.16 36.80
CA THR A 151 2.18 21.01 37.67
C THR A 151 1.51 21.46 38.98
N PRO A 152 0.67 20.65 39.69
CA PRO A 152 1.09 19.37 40.30
C PRO A 152 0.07 18.21 40.34
N GLU A 153 0.67 17.01 40.39
CA GLU A 153 0.32 15.78 41.13
C GLU A 153 -1.14 15.46 41.48
N THR A 154 -1.63 14.24 41.16
CA THR A 154 -1.97 13.22 42.18
C THR A 154 -2.14 11.81 41.58
N VAL A 155 -1.37 10.87 42.14
CA VAL A 155 -1.62 9.45 42.48
C VAL A 155 -2.87 8.73 41.93
N GLY A 156 -2.66 7.53 41.38
CA GLY A 156 -3.71 6.51 41.21
C GLY A 156 -3.22 5.23 40.52
N LYS A 157 -2.64 4.32 41.29
CA LYS A 157 -2.24 2.95 40.91
C LYS A 157 -3.49 2.05 40.87
N SER A 158 -3.64 1.22 39.83
CA SER A 158 -4.26 -0.13 39.90
C SER A 158 -3.90 -0.96 38.67
N GLU A 159 -3.25 -2.09 38.93
CA GLU A 159 -3.11 -3.22 38.03
C GLU A 159 -4.38 -4.07 38.10
N GLU A 160 -4.90 -4.52 36.97
CA GLU A 160 -5.68 -5.76 36.92
C GLU A 160 -5.55 -6.41 35.53
N THR A 161 -5.41 -7.72 35.55
CA THR A 161 -5.09 -8.60 34.43
C THR A 161 -6.28 -9.53 34.22
N CYS A 162 -6.46 -10.00 32.97
CA CYS A 162 -7.39 -11.07 32.54
C CYS A 162 -8.88 -10.61 32.52
N GLU A 163 -9.71 -10.91 31.52
CA GLU A 163 -9.85 -12.13 30.72
C GLU A 163 -10.43 -11.85 29.32
N LYS A 164 -10.37 -12.90 28.48
CA LYS A 164 -10.97 -13.08 27.15
C LYS A 164 -12.37 -12.47 26.98
N GLU A 165 -12.55 -11.79 25.86
CA GLU A 165 -13.66 -12.00 24.91
C GLU A 165 -13.36 -11.21 23.62
N VAL A 166 -12.71 -11.85 22.64
CA VAL A 166 -12.66 -11.25 21.29
C VAL A 166 -13.94 -11.64 20.58
N ALA A 167 -14.88 -10.71 20.68
CA ALA A 167 -16.08 -10.62 19.89
C ALA A 167 -15.80 -10.94 18.41
N ALA A 168 -16.70 -11.73 17.84
CA ALA A 168 -16.81 -12.00 16.42
C ALA A 168 -16.62 -10.71 15.61
N SER A 169 -15.49 -10.61 14.91
CA SER A 169 -15.35 -9.62 13.85
C SER A 169 -16.31 -10.06 12.73
N ALA A 170 -17.41 -9.32 12.64
CA ALA A 170 -18.37 -9.44 11.57
C ALA A 170 -17.64 -9.26 10.23
N GLN A 171 -17.34 -10.37 9.56
CA GLN A 171 -17.07 -10.42 8.13
C GLN A 171 -18.38 -10.09 7.40
N ALA A 172 -18.75 -8.81 7.41
CA ALA A 172 -19.80 -8.29 6.56
C ALA A 172 -19.31 -8.34 5.11
N GLY A 173 -19.69 -9.41 4.39
CA GLY A 173 -19.55 -9.51 2.94
C GLY A 173 -19.20 -10.90 2.39
N SER A 174 -18.56 -11.77 3.18
CA SER A 174 -18.06 -13.05 2.65
C SER A 174 -19.16 -14.07 2.30
N ASN A 175 -20.39 -13.88 2.79
CA ASN A 175 -21.48 -14.84 2.59
C ASN A 175 -22.40 -14.50 1.40
N LEU A 176 -22.18 -13.39 0.68
CA LEU A 176 -23.13 -12.94 -0.35
C LEU A 176 -23.04 -13.75 -1.66
N LEU A 177 -21.85 -14.27 -1.98
CA LEU A 177 -21.58 -14.99 -3.23
C LEU A 177 -21.41 -16.49 -3.00
N THR A 178 -21.02 -16.91 -1.80
CA THR A 178 -20.76 -18.32 -1.48
C THR A 178 -22.02 -19.16 -1.64
N GLY A 179 -21.94 -20.20 -2.47
CA GLY A 179 -23.06 -21.10 -2.76
C GLY A 179 -23.89 -20.74 -3.99
N LYS A 180 -23.71 -19.55 -4.58
CA LYS A 180 -24.36 -19.21 -5.86
C LYS A 180 -23.65 -19.90 -7.03
N ARG A 181 -24.39 -20.14 -8.12
CA ARG A 181 -23.84 -20.75 -9.34
C ARG A 181 -23.48 -19.67 -10.35
N VAL A 182 -22.35 -19.86 -11.02
CA VAL A 182 -21.91 -18.92 -12.05
C VAL A 182 -22.73 -19.13 -13.33
N PRO A 183 -23.42 -18.12 -13.87
CA PRO A 183 -24.32 -18.28 -15.01
C PRO A 183 -23.62 -18.29 -16.38
N ARG A 184 -22.35 -17.84 -16.46
CA ARG A 184 -21.53 -17.77 -17.68
C ARG A 184 -20.06 -18.08 -17.39
N ASP A 185 -19.31 -18.48 -18.40
CA ASP A 185 -17.87 -18.68 -18.27
C ASP A 185 -17.17 -17.33 -18.03
N ILE A 186 -16.21 -17.31 -17.09
CA ILE A 186 -15.37 -16.14 -16.82
C ILE A 186 -13.97 -16.45 -17.29
N SER A 187 -13.44 -15.60 -18.17
CA SER A 187 -12.13 -15.78 -18.81
C SER A 187 -11.18 -14.64 -18.50
N ASP A 188 -9.88 -14.96 -18.47
CA ASP A 188 -8.79 -14.00 -18.32
C ASP A 188 -8.60 -13.16 -19.59
N VAL A 189 -7.82 -12.08 -19.52
CA VAL A 189 -7.41 -11.23 -20.66
C VAL A 189 -6.69 -12.01 -21.76
N ARG A 190 -6.19 -13.21 -21.44
CA ARG A 190 -5.52 -14.13 -22.37
C ARG A 190 -6.48 -15.15 -23.02
N GLY A 191 -7.78 -15.09 -22.71
CA GLY A 191 -8.81 -16.01 -23.24
C GLY A 191 -8.91 -17.35 -22.50
N ASN A 192 -8.18 -17.53 -21.39
CA ASN A 192 -8.25 -18.76 -20.59
C ASN A 192 -9.47 -18.72 -19.66
N VAL A 193 -10.30 -19.76 -19.66
CA VAL A 193 -11.47 -19.86 -18.77
C VAL A 193 -11.01 -20.17 -17.34
N ILE A 194 -11.21 -19.22 -16.42
CA ILE A 194 -10.84 -19.32 -15.01
C ILE A 194 -11.96 -19.97 -14.21
N ILE A 195 -13.22 -19.64 -14.53
CA ILE A 195 -14.40 -20.16 -13.83
C ILE A 195 -15.41 -20.59 -14.89
N ARG A 196 -15.85 -21.85 -14.81
CA ARG A 196 -16.82 -22.41 -15.74
C ARG A 196 -18.25 -22.04 -15.34
N LYS A 197 -19.12 -21.92 -16.33
CA LYS A 197 -20.56 -21.84 -16.18
C LYS A 197 -21.07 -23.05 -15.39
N GLY A 198 -21.90 -22.79 -14.40
CA GLY A 198 -22.49 -23.77 -13.49
C GLY A 198 -21.63 -24.10 -12.27
N SER A 199 -20.39 -23.62 -12.19
CA SER A 199 -19.55 -23.80 -11.00
C SER A 199 -20.17 -23.13 -9.79
N VAL A 200 -20.08 -23.79 -8.63
CA VAL A 200 -20.48 -23.24 -7.34
C VAL A 200 -19.38 -22.31 -6.85
N ILE A 201 -19.75 -21.11 -6.40
CA ILE A 201 -18.80 -20.15 -5.85
C ILE A 201 -18.37 -20.63 -4.47
N THR A 202 -17.17 -21.21 -4.40
CA THR A 202 -16.48 -21.58 -3.17
C THR A 202 -15.44 -20.51 -2.80
N PRO A 203 -14.92 -20.51 -1.55
CA PRO A 203 -13.84 -19.59 -1.16
C PRO A 203 -12.59 -19.68 -2.07
N GLU A 204 -12.32 -20.86 -2.65
CA GLU A 204 -11.23 -21.07 -3.60
C GLU A 204 -11.50 -20.38 -4.94
N VAL A 205 -12.74 -20.41 -5.42
CA VAL A 205 -13.17 -19.69 -6.62
C VAL A 205 -13.09 -18.17 -6.40
N LEU A 206 -13.43 -17.68 -5.21
CA LEU A 206 -13.24 -16.27 -4.84
C LEU A 206 -11.76 -15.88 -4.85
N LYS A 207 -10.88 -16.69 -4.27
CA LYS A 207 -9.42 -16.45 -4.30
C LYS A 207 -8.87 -16.43 -5.72
N SER A 208 -9.30 -17.37 -6.56
CA SER A 208 -8.93 -17.41 -7.97
C SER A 208 -9.44 -16.18 -8.74
N ALA A 209 -10.68 -15.77 -8.48
CA ALA A 209 -11.25 -14.56 -9.06
C ALA A 209 -10.50 -13.29 -8.62
N ILE A 210 -10.05 -13.20 -7.37
CA ILE A 210 -9.22 -12.07 -6.89
C ILE A 210 -7.87 -12.08 -7.59
N PHE A 211 -7.21 -13.24 -7.66
CA PHE A 211 -5.89 -13.39 -8.27
C PHE A 211 -5.88 -12.95 -9.75
N HIS A 212 -6.94 -13.27 -10.49
CA HIS A 212 -7.09 -12.86 -11.89
C HIS A 212 -7.82 -11.51 -12.08
N ASN A 213 -8.04 -10.73 -11.01
CA ASN A 213 -8.79 -9.46 -11.06
C ASN A 213 -10.22 -9.57 -11.66
N LYS A 214 -10.86 -10.73 -11.49
CA LYS A 214 -12.21 -11.08 -11.99
C LYS A 214 -13.31 -11.10 -10.94
N LEU A 215 -13.02 -10.71 -9.69
CA LEU A 215 -14.04 -10.71 -8.62
C LEU A 215 -15.25 -9.81 -8.96
N PHE A 216 -15.02 -8.65 -9.57
CA PHE A 216 -16.10 -7.74 -9.97
C PHE A 216 -16.97 -8.36 -11.07
N GLU A 217 -16.35 -8.94 -12.09
CA GLU A 217 -17.06 -9.63 -13.18
C GLU A 217 -17.88 -10.81 -12.64
N LEU A 218 -17.33 -11.60 -11.72
CA LEU A 218 -18.05 -12.66 -11.01
C LEU A 218 -19.27 -12.10 -10.26
N THR A 219 -19.09 -11.01 -9.51
CA THR A 219 -20.13 -10.40 -8.68
C THR A 219 -21.28 -9.86 -9.54
N VAL A 220 -20.97 -9.08 -10.57
CA VAL A 220 -21.96 -8.52 -11.52
C VAL A 220 -22.70 -9.64 -12.24
N THR A 221 -21.97 -10.65 -12.69
CA THR A 221 -22.54 -11.77 -13.44
C THR A 221 -23.51 -12.59 -12.58
N VAL A 222 -23.20 -12.78 -11.31
CA VAL A 222 -24.01 -13.57 -10.37
C VAL A 222 -25.21 -12.78 -9.83
N LEU A 223 -25.07 -11.46 -9.63
CA LEU A 223 -26.17 -10.61 -9.17
C LEU A 223 -27.18 -10.26 -10.27
N ASN A 224 -26.75 -10.23 -11.54
CA ASN A 224 -27.63 -9.94 -12.69
C ASN A 224 -28.25 -11.20 -13.33
N ALA A 225 -28.15 -12.36 -12.68
CA ALA A 225 -28.65 -13.63 -13.20
C ALA A 225 -29.85 -14.20 -12.44
N ASP A 226 -30.40 -13.44 -11.49
CA ASP A 226 -31.77 -13.60 -11.00
C ASP A 226 -32.77 -12.98 -11.99
#